data_AF-A0A3Q7GUT1-F1
#
_entry.id   AF-A0A3Q7GUT1-F1
#
_cell.length_a   1.000
_cell.length_b   1.000
_cell.length_c   1.000
_cell.angle_alpha   90.00
_cell.angle_beta   90.00
_cell.angle_gamma   90.00
#
_symmetry.space_group_name_H-M   'P 1'
#
loop_
_entity.id
_entity.type
_entity.pdbx_description
1 polymer ?
#
loop_
_entity_poly.entity_id
_entity_poly.type
_entity_poly.pdbx_seq_one_letter_code
_entity_poly.pdbx_strand_id
1 'polypeptide(L)'
;MHMYRNSSLFSKVYVRKDSNPEALSTYLASELTKLGVLYLHVFEPRDEPCCLKSIRNAFEGTLISNLVSLSRLFLANHPDLPNRFEVNSPLNKHDKSTFYRTDPVLGYTDYPLLEIKGARSSVLLS
;
A
#
# COMPACT_ATOMS: atom_id res chain seq x y z
N MET A 1 22.10 -2.02 -12.28
CA MET A 1 20.79 -2.45 -11.77
C MET A 1 20.31 -1.44 -10.73
N HIS A 2 19.71 -0.33 -11.16
CA HIS A 2 19.23 0.72 -10.26
C HIS A 2 17.79 0.39 -9.84
N MET A 3 17.63 -0.15 -8.63
CA MET A 3 16.33 -0.27 -7.99
C MET A 3 15.77 1.13 -7.74
N TYR A 4 14.55 1.37 -8.24
CA TYR A 4 13.72 2.50 -7.84
C TYR A 4 13.55 2.46 -6.31
N ARG A 5 14.32 3.30 -5.60
CA ARG A 5 14.05 3.64 -4.20
C ARG A 5 12.73 4.39 -4.19
N ASN A 6 11.67 3.73 -3.73
CA ASN A 6 10.41 4.39 -3.40
C ASN A 6 10.66 5.27 -2.17
N SER A 7 11.13 6.49 -2.41
CA SER A 7 11.19 7.55 -1.41
C SER A 7 9.79 8.16 -1.26
N SER A 8 9.49 8.69 -0.06
CA SER A 8 8.25 9.41 0.28
C SER A 8 7.76 10.32 -0.87
N LEU A 9 6.43 10.39 -1.05
CA LEU A 9 5.76 11.21 -2.08
C LEU A 9 6.16 12.69 -2.00
N PHE A 10 6.56 13.16 -0.81
CA PHE A 10 6.96 14.54 -0.56
C PHE A 10 8.46 14.78 -0.79
N SER A 11 9.30 13.74 -0.87
CA SER A 11 10.76 13.92 -0.87
C SER A 11 11.43 13.69 -2.22
N LYS A 12 10.80 12.97 -3.17
CA LYS A 12 11.33 12.76 -4.53
C LYS A 12 10.21 12.58 -5.54
N VAL A 13 9.79 13.69 -6.14
CA VAL A 13 9.01 13.70 -7.38
C VAL A 13 9.97 14.17 -8.48
N TYR A 14 10.21 13.32 -9.48
CA TYR A 14 10.99 13.66 -10.69
C TYR A 14 12.29 14.44 -10.41
N VAL A 15 13.25 13.82 -9.72
CA VAL A 15 14.64 14.31 -9.57
C VAL A 15 14.84 15.50 -8.63
N ARG A 16 13.79 16.18 -8.14
CA ARG A 16 13.94 17.21 -7.09
C ARG A 16 13.80 16.61 -5.70
N LYS A 17 14.85 16.78 -4.90
CA LYS A 17 14.86 16.50 -3.47
C LYS A 17 14.40 17.78 -2.75
N ASP A 18 13.39 17.67 -1.91
CA ASP A 18 13.00 18.78 -1.04
C ASP A 18 14.20 19.20 -0.15
N SER A 19 14.43 20.51 -0.01
CA SER A 19 15.54 21.06 0.77
C SER A 19 15.38 20.80 2.27
N ASN A 20 14.14 20.73 2.77
CA ASN A 20 13.80 20.44 4.16
C ASN A 20 12.43 19.73 4.26
N PRO A 21 12.38 18.41 3.97
CA PRO A 21 11.12 17.65 3.94
C PRO A 21 10.44 17.56 5.31
N GLU A 22 11.20 17.65 6.41
CA GLU A 22 10.65 17.64 7.77
C GLU A 22 9.86 18.93 8.06
N ALA A 23 10.42 20.09 7.74
CA ALA A 23 9.73 21.37 7.93
C ALA A 23 8.44 21.44 7.08
N LEU A 24 8.52 21.04 5.81
CA LEU A 24 7.36 21.05 4.91
C LEU A 24 6.26 20.11 5.41
N SER A 25 6.61 18.86 5.74
CA SER A 25 5.61 17.87 6.17
C SER A 25 4.97 18.24 7.52
N THR A 26 5.73 18.84 8.43
CA THR A 26 5.22 19.35 9.72
C THR A 26 4.26 20.51 9.51
N TYR A 27 4.60 21.46 8.62
CA TYR A 27 3.72 22.57 8.28
C TYR A 27 2.39 22.07 7.67
N LEU A 28 2.46 21.16 6.69
CA LEU A 28 1.28 20.58 6.07
C LEU A 28 0.40 19.85 7.09
N ALA A 29 1.00 19.06 7.99
CA ALA A 29 0.26 18.39 9.06
C ALA A 29 -0.51 19.39 9.95
N SER A 30 0.13 20.49 10.34
CA SER A 30 -0.51 21.56 11.13
C SER A 30 -1.65 22.24 10.37
N GLU A 31 -1.49 22.53 9.08
CA GLU A 31 -2.57 23.15 8.29
C GLU A 31 -3.74 22.17 8.06
N LEU A 32 -3.45 20.89 7.82
CA LEU A 32 -4.48 19.86 7.66
C LEU A 32 -5.26 19.60 8.94
N THR A 33 -4.62 19.74 10.11
CA THR A 33 -5.31 19.75 11.41
C THR A 33 -6.38 20.84 11.46
N LYS A 34 -6.06 22.06 11.02
CA LYS A 34 -7.02 23.18 11.02
C LYS A 34 -8.22 22.94 10.10
N LEU A 35 -8.03 22.16 9.04
CA LEU A 35 -9.10 21.77 8.12
C LEU A 35 -9.98 20.65 8.68
N GLY A 36 -9.61 20.02 9.80
CA GLY A 36 -10.41 18.98 10.45
C GLY A 36 -10.55 17.70 9.63
N VAL A 37 -9.52 17.34 8.84
CA VAL A 37 -9.56 16.11 8.02
C VAL A 37 -9.58 14.85 8.91
N LEU A 38 -10.32 13.82 8.48
CA LEU A 38 -10.56 12.61 9.28
C LEU A 38 -9.26 11.84 9.60
N TYR A 39 -8.41 11.66 8.60
CA TYR A 39 -7.13 10.98 8.75
C TYR A 39 -6.10 11.46 7.73
N LEU A 40 -4.83 11.22 8.04
CA LEU A 40 -3.72 11.40 7.12
C LEU A 40 -3.06 10.05 6.85
N HIS A 41 -2.83 9.73 5.58
CA HIS A 41 -2.09 8.54 5.17
C HIS A 41 -0.70 8.93 4.71
N VAL A 42 0.32 8.41 5.40
CA VAL A 42 1.73 8.76 5.15
C VAL A 42 2.52 7.50 4.79
N PHE A 43 3.43 7.65 3.84
CA PHE A 43 4.42 6.64 3.51
C PHE A 43 5.81 7.14 3.88
N GLU A 44 6.47 6.48 4.83
CA GLU A 44 7.85 6.77 5.20
C GLU A 44 8.76 5.61 4.75
N PRO A 45 9.79 5.88 3.92
CA PRO A 45 10.72 4.85 3.49
C PRO A 45 11.60 4.39 4.65
N ARG A 46 11.80 3.06 4.76
CA ARG A 46 12.61 2.46 5.83
C ARG A 46 14.06 2.95 5.86
N ASP A 47 14.65 3.19 4.69
CA ASP A 47 16.07 3.53 4.58
C ASP A 47 16.37 5.00 4.93
N GLU A 48 15.34 5.86 4.91
CA GLU A 48 15.48 7.31 5.10
C GLU A 48 14.27 7.85 5.90
N PRO A 49 14.09 7.45 7.17
CA PRO A 49 13.04 8.01 8.02
C PRO A 49 13.35 9.46 8.34
N CYS A 50 12.37 10.35 8.25
CA CYS A 50 12.63 11.78 8.37
C CYS A 50 11.58 12.55 9.14
N CYS A 51 10.33 12.09 9.15
CA CYS A 51 9.23 13.02 9.25
C CYS A 51 8.04 12.47 10.04
N LEU A 52 7.94 11.14 10.23
CA LEU A 52 6.78 10.54 10.91
C LEU A 52 6.56 11.09 12.32
N LYS A 53 7.63 11.27 13.09
CA LYS A 53 7.55 11.79 14.46
C LYS A 53 7.01 13.22 14.48
N SER A 54 7.56 14.08 13.62
CA SER A 54 7.19 15.49 13.55
C SER A 54 5.78 15.68 13.03
N ILE A 55 5.36 14.89 12.01
CA ILE A 55 3.98 14.84 11.52
C ILE A 55 3.01 14.38 12.62
N ARG A 56 3.35 13.32 13.38
CA ARG A 56 2.49 12.81 14.46
C ARG A 56 2.29 13.84 15.58
N ASN A 57 3.30 14.65 15.88
CA ASN A 57 3.18 15.71 16.88
C ASN A 57 2.34 16.90 16.38
N ALA A 58 2.32 17.16 15.08
CA ALA A 58 1.60 18.28 14.47
C ALA A 58 0.16 17.94 14.06
N PHE A 59 -0.11 16.68 13.72
CA PHE A 59 -1.43 16.22 13.31
C PHE A 59 -2.24 15.71 14.50
N GLU A 60 -3.42 16.29 14.75
CA GLU A 60 -4.27 15.88 15.86
C GLU A 60 -5.15 14.65 15.53
N GLY A 61 -5.44 14.43 14.24
CA GLY A 61 -6.31 13.33 13.80
C GLY A 61 -5.65 11.94 13.76
N THR A 62 -6.32 11.01 13.08
CA THR A 62 -5.83 9.64 12.90
C THR A 62 -4.70 9.61 11.87
N LEU A 63 -3.52 9.14 12.25
CA LEU A 63 -2.37 9.00 11.35
C LEU A 63 -2.18 7.52 11.00
N ILE A 64 -2.27 7.20 9.71
CA ILE A 64 -2.00 5.85 9.19
C ILE A 64 -0.65 5.90 8.47
N SER A 65 0.28 5.01 8.86
CA SER A 65 1.60 4.92 8.23
C SER A 65 1.87 3.52 7.73
N ASN A 66 2.37 3.40 6.49
CA ASN A 66 2.73 2.12 5.90
C ASN A 66 4.25 1.97 5.83
N LEU A 67 4.77 1.00 6.58
CA LEU A 67 6.18 0.53 6.46
C LEU A 67 6.36 -0.46 5.30
N VAL A 68 5.28 -1.13 4.90
CA VAL A 68 5.23 -2.09 3.79
C VAL A 68 4.00 -1.79 2.93
N SER A 69 4.20 -1.67 1.61
CA SER A 69 3.09 -1.50 0.68
C SER A 69 2.44 -2.85 0.38
N LEU A 70 1.20 -3.03 0.84
CA LEU A 70 0.42 -4.25 0.59
C LEU A 70 -0.27 -4.22 -0.78
N SER A 71 -0.25 -3.11 -1.51
CA SER A 71 -1.00 -2.94 -2.76
C SER A 71 -0.69 -4.02 -3.80
N ARG A 72 0.58 -4.38 -3.97
CA ARG A 72 0.99 -5.44 -4.92
C ARG A 72 0.59 -6.84 -4.45
N LEU A 73 0.57 -7.05 -3.14
CA LEU A 73 0.12 -8.32 -2.56
C LEU A 73 -1.39 -8.45 -2.74
N PHE A 74 -2.15 -7.39 -2.44
CA PHE A 74 -3.58 -7.34 -2.66
C PHE A 74 -3.94 -7.57 -4.12
N LEU A 75 -3.24 -6.94 -5.08
CA LEU A 75 -3.53 -7.15 -6.50
C LEU A 75 -3.49 -8.64 -6.90
N ALA A 76 -2.49 -9.39 -6.41
CA ALA A 76 -2.34 -10.81 -6.76
C ALA A 76 -3.11 -11.78 -5.85
N ASN A 77 -3.58 -11.34 -4.68
CA ASN A 77 -4.20 -12.17 -3.64
C ASN A 77 -5.56 -11.59 -3.22
N HIS A 78 -6.26 -10.91 -4.13
CA HIS A 78 -7.59 -10.40 -3.84
C HIS A 78 -8.62 -11.50 -4.13
N PRO A 79 -9.65 -11.68 -3.28
CA PRO A 79 -9.95 -11.01 -2.01
C PRO A 79 -9.40 -11.73 -0.76
N ASP A 80 -8.63 -12.80 -0.94
CA ASP A 80 -8.31 -13.78 0.11
C ASP A 80 -7.02 -13.51 0.88
N LEU A 81 -6.32 -12.40 0.61
CA LEU A 81 -5.08 -12.03 1.29
C LEU A 81 -5.19 -12.07 2.83
N PRO A 82 -6.26 -11.56 3.47
CA PRO A 82 -6.44 -11.71 4.91
C PRO A 82 -6.46 -13.18 5.35
N ASN A 83 -7.25 -14.02 4.68
CA ASN A 83 -7.35 -15.46 4.98
C ASN A 83 -6.00 -16.17 4.78
N ARG A 84 -5.23 -15.79 3.75
CA ARG A 84 -3.89 -16.34 3.52
C ARG A 84 -2.93 -16.00 4.65
N PHE A 85 -3.00 -14.78 5.20
CA PHE A 85 -2.20 -14.41 6.37
C PHE A 85 -2.63 -15.17 7.62
N GLU A 86 -3.94 -15.33 7.86
CA GLU A 86 -4.45 -16.06 9.03
C GLU A 86 -3.96 -17.51 9.08
N VAL A 87 -3.97 -18.21 7.93
CA VAL A 87 -3.57 -19.63 7.87
C VAL A 87 -2.11 -19.83 7.44
N ASN A 88 -1.33 -18.75 7.32
CA ASN A 88 0.04 -18.76 6.77
C ASN A 88 0.16 -19.51 5.43
N SER A 89 -0.83 -19.33 4.55
CA SER A 89 -0.86 -19.93 3.21
C SER A 89 0.15 -19.25 2.27
N PRO A 90 0.71 -19.97 1.28
CA PRO A 90 1.49 -19.35 0.21
C PRO A 90 0.74 -18.21 -0.49
N LEU A 91 1.45 -17.11 -0.74
CA LEU A 91 0.92 -15.97 -1.48
C LEU A 91 1.16 -16.13 -2.98
N ASN A 92 0.19 -15.72 -3.78
CA ASN A 92 0.33 -15.55 -5.21
C ASN A 92 1.39 -14.49 -5.51
N LYS A 93 2.25 -14.78 -6.49
CA LYS A 93 3.22 -13.82 -7.02
C LYS A 93 2.52 -12.92 -8.02
N HIS A 94 2.72 -11.61 -7.89
CA HIS A 94 2.29 -10.65 -8.90
C HIS A 94 3.21 -10.73 -10.11
N ASP A 95 2.65 -10.64 -11.31
CA ASP A 95 3.43 -10.38 -12.51
C ASP A 95 3.43 -8.88 -12.82
N LYS A 96 4.61 -8.27 -12.87
CA LYS A 96 4.73 -6.84 -13.19
C LYS A 96 4.49 -6.56 -14.66
N SER A 97 4.66 -7.55 -15.53
CA SER A 97 4.47 -7.41 -16.99
C SER A 97 3.00 -7.19 -17.35
N THR A 98 2.09 -7.58 -16.46
CA THR A 98 0.65 -7.45 -16.63
C THR A 98 0.09 -6.15 -16.04
N PHE A 99 0.90 -5.39 -15.30
CA PHE A 99 0.45 -4.16 -14.68
C PHE A 99 0.10 -3.11 -15.74
N TYR A 100 -1.05 -2.45 -15.53
CA TYR A 100 -1.56 -1.37 -16.39
C TYR A 100 -1.77 -1.78 -17.86
N ARG A 101 -1.96 -3.07 -18.14
CA ARG A 101 -2.41 -3.53 -19.46
C ARG A 101 -3.87 -3.14 -19.69
N THR A 102 -4.21 -2.99 -20.96
CA THR A 102 -5.59 -2.74 -21.40
C THR A 102 -6.45 -4.01 -21.37
N ASP A 103 -5.83 -5.18 -21.21
CA ASP A 103 -6.56 -6.45 -21.05
C ASP A 103 -7.35 -6.42 -19.73
N PRO A 104 -8.67 -6.64 -19.76
CA PRO A 104 -9.51 -6.48 -18.57
C PRO A 104 -9.39 -7.65 -17.57
N VAL A 105 -8.82 -8.78 -17.97
CA VAL A 105 -8.81 -10.02 -17.16
C VAL A 105 -7.40 -10.37 -16.71
N LEU A 106 -6.45 -10.40 -17.63
CA LEU A 106 -5.09 -10.90 -17.40
C LEU A 106 -4.30 -10.02 -16.43
N GLY A 107 -3.88 -10.59 -15.30
CA GLY A 107 -3.17 -9.88 -14.24
C GLY A 107 -4.05 -8.96 -13.41
N TYR A 108 -5.37 -9.10 -13.50
CA TYR A 108 -6.34 -8.32 -12.73
C TYR A 108 -7.31 -9.21 -11.95
N THR A 109 -8.15 -9.99 -12.62
CA THR A 109 -9.18 -10.86 -11.98
C THR A 109 -8.88 -12.36 -12.09
N ASP A 110 -7.80 -12.74 -12.74
CA ASP A 110 -7.44 -14.12 -13.09
C ASP A 110 -6.53 -14.82 -12.07
N TYR A 111 -6.18 -14.15 -10.96
CA TYR A 111 -5.38 -14.77 -9.91
C TYR A 111 -6.15 -15.89 -9.18
N PRO A 112 -5.49 -17.04 -8.92
CA PRO A 112 -6.15 -18.18 -8.29
C PRO A 112 -6.46 -17.92 -6.81
N LEU A 113 -7.69 -18.24 -6.41
CA LEU A 113 -8.14 -18.15 -5.02
C LEU A 113 -7.59 -19.29 -4.16
N LEU A 114 -7.54 -19.06 -2.85
CA LEU A 114 -7.20 -20.05 -1.85
C LEU A 114 -8.31 -21.10 -1.82
N GLU A 115 -7.98 -22.35 -2.14
CA GLU A 115 -8.92 -23.45 -2.01
C GLU A 115 -9.17 -23.76 -0.53
N ILE A 116 -10.31 -23.32 -0.02
CA ILE A 116 -10.80 -23.73 1.31
C ILE A 116 -11.32 -25.17 1.16
N LYS A 117 -10.58 -26.15 1.67
CA LYS A 117 -11.07 -27.53 1.82
C LYS A 117 -12.30 -27.54 2.74
N GLY A 118 -13.49 -27.44 2.15
CA GLY A 118 -14.77 -27.42 2.84
C GLY A 118 -15.92 -26.72 2.10
N ALA A 119 -15.62 -25.86 1.12
CA ALA A 119 -16.64 -25.09 0.38
C ALA A 119 -16.92 -25.61 -1.05
N ARG A 120 -16.83 -26.93 -1.27
CA ARG A 120 -17.46 -27.58 -2.43
C ARG A 120 -18.56 -28.51 -1.94
N SER A 121 -19.68 -27.94 -1.51
CA SER A 121 -20.95 -28.66 -1.47
C SER A 121 -21.75 -28.28 -2.72
N SER A 122 -21.96 -29.29 -3.55
CA SER A 122 -23.22 -29.55 -4.26
C SER A 122 -23.91 -28.36 -4.94
N VAL A 123 -23.57 -28.12 -6.21
CA VAL A 123 -24.58 -27.74 -7.20
C VAL A 123 -24.36 -28.59 -8.45
N LEU A 124 -25.11 -29.70 -8.49
CA LEU A 124 -25.68 -30.44 -9.62
C LEU A 124 -24.93 -30.47 -10.97
N LEU A 125 -24.66 -31.69 -11.45
CA LEU A 125 -25.48 -32.27 -12.52
C LEU A 125 -25.58 -33.79 -12.33
N SER A 126 -26.84 -34.23 -12.26
CA SER A 126 -27.35 -35.59 -12.43
C SER A 126 -27.11 -36.12 -13.84
#